data_AF-A0A158L3S7-F1
#
_entry.id   AF-A0A158L3S7-F1
#
_cell.length_a   1.000
_cell.length_b   1.000
_cell.length_c   1.000
_cell.angle_alpha   90.00
_cell.angle_beta   90.00
_cell.angle_gamma   90.00
#
_symmetry.space_group_name_H-M   'P 1'
#
loop_
_entity.id
_entity.type
_entity.pdbx_description
1 polymer ?
#
loop_
_entity_poly.entity_id
_entity_poly.type
_entity_poly.pdbx_seq_one_letter_code
_entity_poly.pdbx_strand_id
1 'polypeptide(L)'
;MNARPPQKSRHGKKNQTVSLKQNIQPNGKGMQDLPAGPPKKFKIWKLWQIFWSVVGPAISIIGFYFLIAPKITIDPGINLDPEQPLATQFLVKNIGHTPVYGMTFSCGLGRAGHTYIGSLSVSRRTISPISVLEPGASDTKSCALYSSGDSDIPNVEITATYHWPIIGHEESISAFFKIVKGRSGFNFLQAVEP
;
A
#
# COMPACT_ATOMS: atom_id res chain seq x y z
N MET A 1 -43.52 8.97 16.86
CA MET A 1 -44.34 8.19 15.92
C MET A 1 -44.04 8.68 14.51
N ASN A 2 -43.69 7.78 13.58
CA ASN A 2 -43.68 7.90 12.10
C ASN A 2 -42.67 6.87 11.54
N ALA A 3 -43.10 5.63 11.29
CA ALA A 3 -43.67 5.11 10.03
C ALA A 3 -42.59 4.53 9.10
N ARG A 4 -42.43 3.19 9.11
CA ARG A 4 -41.61 2.41 8.17
C ARG A 4 -42.34 2.24 6.83
N PRO A 5 -41.64 2.28 5.68
CA PRO A 5 -42.15 1.74 4.42
C PRO A 5 -41.63 0.31 4.12
N PRO A 6 -42.25 -0.42 3.18
CA PRO A 6 -42.40 -1.86 3.25
C PRO A 6 -41.31 -2.66 2.52
N GLN A 7 -41.16 -3.89 3.03
CA GLN A 7 -40.31 -4.97 2.55
C GLN A 7 -40.90 -5.58 1.25
N LYS A 8 -40.16 -5.50 0.14
CA LYS A 8 -40.55 -6.10 -1.15
C LYS A 8 -39.94 -7.49 -1.29
N SER A 9 -40.72 -8.50 -0.92
CA SER A 9 -40.50 -9.91 -1.30
C SER A 9 -40.76 -10.09 -2.80
N ARG A 10 -39.80 -10.66 -3.53
CA ARG A 10 -40.02 -11.15 -4.89
C ARG A 10 -39.50 -12.58 -5.02
N HIS A 11 -40.41 -13.52 -4.78
CA HIS A 11 -40.34 -14.86 -5.31
C HIS A 11 -40.42 -14.85 -6.84
N GLY A 12 -39.42 -15.42 -7.52
CA GLY A 12 -39.54 -16.01 -8.85
C GLY A 12 -38.99 -17.44 -8.75
N LYS A 13 -39.82 -18.46 -8.54
CA LYS A 13 -40.69 -19.18 -9.49
C LYS A 13 -39.90 -19.88 -10.62
N LYS A 14 -39.62 -21.16 -10.34
CA LYS A 14 -39.53 -22.36 -11.19
C LYS A 14 -39.46 -22.17 -12.70
N ASN A 15 -38.53 -22.90 -13.33
CA ASN A 15 -38.82 -23.75 -14.49
C ASN A 15 -37.95 -25.02 -14.43
N GLN A 16 -38.59 -26.14 -14.08
CA GLN A 16 -38.11 -27.50 -14.33
C GLN A 16 -38.41 -27.80 -15.80
N THR A 17 -37.37 -27.90 -16.63
CA THR A 17 -37.51 -28.47 -17.97
C THR A 17 -37.19 -29.95 -17.86
N VAL A 18 -38.25 -30.74 -17.67
CA VAL A 18 -38.23 -32.18 -17.93
C VAL A 18 -38.37 -32.34 -19.46
N SER A 19 -37.29 -32.75 -20.13
CA SER A 19 -37.39 -33.32 -21.47
C SER A 19 -36.84 -34.73 -21.46
N LEU A 20 -37.81 -35.64 -21.51
CA LEU A 20 -37.74 -37.06 -21.78
C LEU A 20 -37.39 -37.31 -23.26
N LYS A 21 -36.84 -38.49 -23.55
CA LYS A 21 -36.58 -39.11 -24.88
C LYS A 21 -35.25 -38.70 -25.53
N GLN A 22 -34.46 -39.61 -26.10
CA GLN A 22 -34.86 -40.86 -26.75
C GLN A 22 -33.69 -41.87 -26.73
N ASN A 23 -33.95 -43.03 -26.14
CA ASN A 23 -33.10 -44.21 -26.20
C ASN A 23 -33.29 -44.84 -27.59
N ILE A 24 -32.35 -44.60 -28.50
CA ILE A 24 -32.22 -45.32 -29.77
C ILE A 24 -30.89 -46.07 -29.69
N GLN A 25 -30.98 -47.38 -29.45
CA GLN A 25 -29.87 -48.31 -29.58
C GLN A 25 -29.69 -48.69 -31.05
N PRO A 26 -28.56 -48.34 -31.71
CA PRO A 26 -28.10 -49.09 -32.86
C PRO A 26 -27.39 -50.36 -32.37
N ASN A 27 -28.06 -51.49 -32.57
CA ASN A 27 -27.48 -52.82 -32.50
C ASN A 27 -26.46 -52.97 -33.65
N GLY A 28 -25.19 -52.76 -33.34
CA GLY A 28 -24.07 -52.84 -34.27
C GLY A 28 -22.98 -53.76 -33.70
N LYS A 29 -22.85 -54.93 -34.34
CA LYS A 29 -21.93 -56.02 -34.01
C LYS A 29 -20.46 -55.58 -33.91
N GLY A 30 -19.82 -56.05 -32.84
CA GLY A 30 -18.52 -56.70 -32.86
C GLY A 30 -17.36 -55.92 -33.46
N MET A 31 -16.72 -55.09 -32.65
CA MET A 31 -15.33 -54.71 -32.88
C MET A 31 -14.57 -54.85 -31.56
N GLN A 32 -13.58 -55.74 -31.60
CA GLN A 32 -12.81 -56.29 -30.51
C GLN A 32 -12.39 -55.24 -29.46
N ASP A 33 -12.78 -55.50 -28.21
CA ASP A 33 -12.36 -54.76 -27.02
C ASP A 33 -10.86 -54.96 -26.77
N LEU A 34 -10.03 -54.13 -27.39
CA LEU A 34 -8.71 -53.83 -26.84
C LEU A 34 -8.91 -52.90 -25.64
N PRO A 35 -8.36 -53.20 -24.45
CA PRO A 35 -8.44 -52.32 -23.30
C PRO A 35 -7.65 -51.05 -23.61
N ALA A 36 -8.35 -50.03 -24.11
CA ALA A 36 -7.81 -48.71 -24.33
C ALA A 36 -7.41 -48.15 -22.95
N GLY A 37 -6.12 -48.29 -22.62
CA GLY A 37 -5.55 -47.72 -21.41
C GLY A 37 -5.96 -46.24 -21.32
N PRO A 38 -6.33 -45.75 -20.12
CA PRO A 38 -6.92 -44.43 -19.97
C PRO A 38 -6.03 -43.36 -20.63
N PRO A 39 -6.60 -42.48 -21.48
CA PRO A 39 -5.82 -41.56 -22.28
C PRO A 39 -4.97 -40.66 -21.38
N LYS A 40 -3.64 -40.68 -21.58
CA LYS A 40 -2.65 -39.87 -20.81
C LYS A 40 -3.03 -38.38 -20.69
N LYS A 41 -3.81 -37.85 -21.64
CA LYS A 41 -4.35 -36.48 -21.65
C LYS A 41 -5.20 -36.14 -20.41
N PHE A 42 -5.83 -37.13 -19.78
CA PHE A 42 -6.69 -36.90 -18.62
C PHE A 42 -5.92 -36.51 -17.35
N LYS A 43 -4.66 -36.97 -17.20
CA LYS A 43 -3.82 -36.63 -16.04
C LYS A 43 -3.29 -35.20 -16.10
N ILE A 44 -2.87 -34.74 -17.28
CA ILE A 44 -2.39 -33.36 -17.50
C ILE A 44 -3.51 -32.36 -17.28
N TRP A 45 -4.72 -32.65 -17.78
CA TRP A 45 -5.88 -31.77 -17.58
C TRP A 45 -6.27 -31.64 -16.11
N LYS A 46 -6.24 -32.74 -15.33
CA LYS A 46 -6.48 -32.68 -13.87
C LYS A 46 -5.39 -31.91 -13.12
N LEU A 47 -4.11 -32.08 -13.46
CA LEU A 47 -3.02 -31.31 -12.84
C LEU A 47 -3.16 -29.81 -13.13
N TRP A 48 -3.55 -29.46 -14.36
CA TRP A 48 -3.82 -28.07 -14.74
C TRP A 48 -4.95 -27.46 -13.93
N GLN A 49 -6.04 -28.20 -13.71
CA GLN A 49 -7.14 -27.74 -12.85
C GLN A 49 -6.71 -27.53 -11.40
N ILE A 50 -5.93 -28.45 -10.83
CA ILE A 50 -5.42 -28.34 -9.46
C ILE A 50 -4.49 -27.13 -9.35
N PHE A 51 -3.62 -26.90 -10.34
CA PHE A 51 -2.73 -25.75 -10.37
C PHE A 51 -3.51 -24.43 -10.31
N TRP A 52 -4.51 -24.24 -11.19
CA TRP A 52 -5.31 -23.02 -11.20
C TRP A 52 -6.20 -22.86 -9.96
N SER A 53 -6.61 -23.96 -9.32
CA SER A 53 -7.35 -23.89 -8.06
C SER A 53 -6.53 -23.33 -6.89
N VAL A 54 -5.19 -23.39 -6.97
CA VAL A 54 -4.29 -22.84 -5.94
C VAL A 54 -3.76 -21.48 -6.36
N VAL A 55 -3.31 -21.35 -7.61
CA VAL A 55 -2.67 -20.13 -8.12
C VAL A 55 -3.66 -18.98 -8.26
N GLY A 56 -4.90 -19.24 -8.68
CA GLY A 56 -5.93 -18.21 -8.82
C GLY A 56 -6.22 -17.47 -7.50
N PRO A 57 -6.56 -18.19 -6.42
CA PRO A 57 -6.74 -17.57 -5.10
C PRO A 57 -5.48 -16.86 -4.59
N ALA A 58 -4.30 -17.46 -4.76
CA ALA A 58 -3.04 -16.85 -4.31
C ALA A 58 -2.78 -15.49 -4.98
N ILE A 59 -2.93 -15.40 -6.31
CA ILE A 59 -2.77 -14.15 -7.06
C ILE A 59 -3.84 -13.13 -6.62
N SER A 60 -5.07 -13.59 -6.37
CA SER A 60 -6.15 -12.70 -5.91
C SER A 60 -5.86 -12.11 -4.54
N ILE A 61 -5.31 -12.90 -3.60
CA ILE A 61 -4.91 -12.42 -2.26
C ILE A 61 -3.76 -11.41 -2.37
N ILE A 62 -2.74 -11.71 -3.17
CA ILE A 62 -1.60 -10.81 -3.38
C ILE A 62 -2.07 -9.50 -4.03
N GLY A 63 -2.89 -9.58 -5.09
CA GLY A 63 -3.44 -8.40 -5.75
C GLY A 63 -4.31 -7.57 -4.81
N PHE A 64 -5.13 -8.23 -3.99
CA PHE A 64 -5.94 -7.55 -2.98
C PHE A 64 -5.06 -6.82 -1.96
N TYR A 65 -3.99 -7.45 -1.48
CA TYR A 65 -3.01 -6.83 -0.57
C TYR A 65 -2.45 -5.53 -1.15
N PHE A 66 -1.99 -5.52 -2.41
CA PHE A 66 -1.45 -4.32 -3.05
C PHE A 66 -2.49 -3.21 -3.26
N LEU A 67 -3.78 -3.55 -3.40
CA LEU A 67 -4.85 -2.55 -3.52
C LEU A 67 -5.16 -1.85 -2.19
N ILE A 68 -5.00 -2.56 -1.06
CA ILE A 68 -5.29 -2.01 0.27
C ILE A 68 -4.04 -1.46 0.97
N ALA A 69 -2.84 -1.79 0.49
CA ALA A 69 -1.58 -1.31 1.02
C ALA A 69 -1.57 0.23 1.05
N PRO A 70 -1.26 0.84 2.22
CA PRO A 70 -1.20 2.28 2.31
C PRO A 70 0.05 2.73 1.55
N LYS A 71 -0.05 3.88 0.89
CA LYS A 71 1.08 4.42 0.14
C LYS A 71 1.28 5.86 0.54
N ILE A 72 2.30 6.10 1.34
CA ILE A 72 2.67 7.43 1.82
C ILE A 72 3.88 7.93 1.01
N THR A 73 3.84 9.20 0.61
CA THR A 73 5.00 9.91 0.08
C THR A 73 5.34 11.09 0.97
N ILE A 74 6.63 11.34 1.12
CA ILE A 74 7.17 12.48 1.85
C ILE A 74 7.95 13.32 0.85
N ASP A 75 7.39 14.46 0.50
CA ASP A 75 7.99 15.39 -0.45
C ASP A 75 8.59 16.59 0.30
N PRO A 76 9.72 17.14 -0.17
CA PRO A 76 10.27 18.35 0.41
C PRO A 76 9.32 19.51 0.12
N GLY A 77 8.91 20.23 1.15
CA GLY A 77 8.07 21.42 1.04
C GLY A 77 8.89 22.67 0.73
N ILE A 78 8.18 23.80 0.64
CA ILE A 78 8.81 25.10 0.42
C ILE A 78 9.47 25.52 1.73
N ASN A 79 10.75 25.88 1.68
CA ASN A 79 11.41 26.50 2.82
C ASN A 79 10.88 27.94 2.98
N LEU A 80 10.19 28.21 4.09
CA LEU A 80 9.62 29.52 4.38
C LEU A 80 10.68 30.52 4.86
N ASP A 81 11.80 30.04 5.43
CA ASP A 81 12.85 30.87 5.97
C ASP A 81 14.22 30.55 5.34
N PRO A 82 14.75 31.42 4.47
CA PRO A 82 16.04 31.20 3.83
C PRO A 82 17.21 31.23 4.82
N GLU A 83 17.07 31.89 5.97
CA GLU A 83 18.11 31.97 7.01
C GLU A 83 18.19 30.67 7.83
N GLN A 84 17.10 29.89 7.85
CA GLN A 84 17.00 28.62 8.56
C GLN A 84 16.68 27.48 7.58
N PRO A 85 17.66 27.01 6.80
CA PRO A 85 17.45 25.94 5.80
C PRO A 85 17.05 24.59 6.40
N LEU A 86 17.17 24.46 7.72
CA LEU A 86 16.80 23.31 8.49
C LEU A 86 15.41 23.41 9.12
N ALA A 87 14.68 24.51 8.92
CA ALA A 87 13.28 24.70 9.33
C ALA A 87 12.30 24.32 8.21
N THR A 88 12.71 23.41 7.33
CA THR A 88 11.94 22.99 6.16
C THR A 88 10.66 22.28 6.56
N GLN A 89 9.61 22.61 5.81
CA GLN A 89 8.36 21.89 5.84
C GLN A 89 8.43 20.69 4.89
N PHE A 90 7.74 19.62 5.23
CA PHE A 90 7.61 18.40 4.45
C PHE A 90 6.14 18.17 4.20
N LEU A 91 5.81 17.91 2.94
CA LEU A 91 4.47 17.56 2.54
C LEU A 91 4.35 16.05 2.61
N VAL A 92 3.47 15.57 3.48
CA VAL A 92 3.19 14.16 3.63
C VAL A 92 1.87 13.88 2.96
N LYS A 93 1.87 12.99 1.98
CA LYS A 93 0.68 12.69 1.18
C LYS A 93 0.35 11.21 1.23
N ASN A 94 -0.92 10.91 1.45
CA ASN A 94 -1.43 9.57 1.26
C ASN A 94 -1.86 9.41 -0.21
N ILE A 95 -1.01 8.79 -1.02
CA ILE A 95 -1.33 8.47 -2.42
C ILE A 95 -1.97 7.09 -2.57
N GLY A 96 -2.16 6.36 -1.47
CA GLY A 96 -2.87 5.10 -1.43
C GLY A 96 -4.39 5.26 -1.50
N HIS A 97 -5.10 4.13 -1.50
CA HIS A 97 -6.57 4.08 -1.49
C HIS A 97 -7.17 3.87 -0.10
N THR A 98 -6.33 3.66 0.91
CA THR A 98 -6.75 3.38 2.29
C THR A 98 -6.30 4.49 3.24
N PRO A 99 -7.14 4.87 4.22
CA PRO A 99 -6.77 5.86 5.22
C PRO A 99 -5.65 5.33 6.13
N VAL A 100 -4.77 6.23 6.54
CA VAL A 100 -3.65 5.94 7.44
C VAL A 100 -3.91 6.56 8.80
N TYR A 101 -3.64 5.82 9.88
CA TYR A 101 -3.98 6.22 11.25
C TYR A 101 -2.75 6.38 12.12
N GLY A 102 -2.85 7.29 13.09
CA GLY A 102 -1.85 7.46 14.15
C GLY A 102 -0.44 7.73 13.62
N MET A 103 -0.32 8.50 12.54
CA MET A 103 0.97 8.75 11.92
C MET A 103 1.80 9.70 12.77
N THR A 104 2.97 9.23 13.18
CA THR A 104 3.97 9.97 13.95
C THR A 104 5.19 10.22 13.09
N PHE A 105 5.97 11.24 13.45
CA PHE A 105 7.12 11.68 12.66
C PHE A 105 8.35 11.79 13.54
N SER A 106 9.49 11.39 13.01
CA SER A 106 10.79 11.69 13.59
C SER A 106 11.71 12.22 12.50
N CYS A 107 12.60 13.12 12.88
CA CYS A 107 13.64 13.62 11.99
C CYS A 107 15.00 13.53 12.66
N GLY A 108 16.03 13.28 11.86
CA GLY A 108 17.40 13.13 12.33
C GLY A 108 18.41 13.64 11.32
N LEU A 109 19.59 14.02 11.81
CA LEU A 109 20.76 14.30 10.99
C LEU A 109 21.65 13.04 10.99
N GLY A 110 21.92 12.46 9.81
CA GLY A 110 22.79 11.30 9.68
C GLY A 110 22.26 10.21 8.72
N ARG A 111 22.96 9.07 8.70
CA ARG A 111 22.48 7.83 8.07
C ARG A 111 21.76 6.98 9.12
N ALA A 112 20.79 6.18 8.69
CA ALA A 112 20.08 5.23 9.55
C ALA A 112 21.06 4.48 10.48
N GLY A 113 20.90 4.67 11.80
CA GLY A 113 21.74 4.07 12.84
C GLY A 113 22.84 4.96 13.43
N HIS A 114 23.09 6.17 12.89
CA HIS A 114 24.05 7.13 13.45
C HIS A 114 23.40 8.50 13.62
N THR A 115 22.79 8.75 14.79
CA THR A 115 22.41 10.10 15.21
C THR A 115 23.67 10.84 15.65
N TYR A 116 24.18 11.75 14.82
CA TYR A 116 25.11 12.77 15.32
C TYR A 116 24.29 13.68 16.25
N ILE A 117 24.66 13.67 17.53
CA ILE A 117 24.02 14.48 18.58
C ILE A 117 24.40 15.94 18.36
N GLY A 118 23.75 16.58 17.38
CA GLY A 118 23.35 17.98 17.51
C GLY A 118 22.07 17.99 18.34
N SER A 119 21.92 18.95 19.24
CA SER A 119 20.70 19.07 20.05
C SER A 119 19.48 19.26 19.15
N LEU A 120 18.76 18.17 18.90
CA LEU A 120 17.53 18.13 18.13
C LEU A 120 16.43 18.77 19.00
N SER A 121 16.33 20.10 19.01
CA SER A 121 15.23 20.77 19.71
C SER A 121 13.96 20.65 18.87
N VAL A 122 13.40 19.46 18.82
CA VAL A 122 12.14 19.28 18.12
C VAL A 122 11.05 19.89 18.98
N SER A 123 10.51 21.02 18.53
CA SER A 123 9.36 21.62 19.19
C SER A 123 8.20 20.61 19.18
N ARG A 124 7.54 20.41 20.32
CA ARG A 124 6.41 19.45 20.42
C ARG A 124 5.25 19.77 19.46
N ARG A 125 5.21 20.99 18.91
CA ARG A 125 4.22 21.39 17.89
C ARG A 125 4.58 20.89 16.49
N THR A 126 5.85 20.66 16.20
CA THR A 126 6.33 20.20 14.89
C THR A 126 6.14 18.70 14.67
N ILE A 127 6.05 17.90 15.75
CA ILE A 127 5.69 16.47 15.72
C ILE A 127 4.27 16.28 16.27
N SER A 128 3.30 17.03 15.77
CA SER A 128 1.92 16.68 16.08
C SER A 128 1.56 15.39 15.33
N PRO A 129 1.11 14.33 16.01
CA PRO A 129 0.66 13.12 15.32
C PRO A 129 -0.53 13.45 14.43
N ILE A 130 -0.59 12.85 13.25
CA ILE A 130 -1.76 12.91 12.39
C ILE A 130 -2.65 11.74 12.81
N SER A 131 -3.81 12.05 13.38
CA SER A 131 -4.76 11.03 13.83
C SER A 131 -5.25 10.17 12.66
N VAL A 132 -5.61 10.82 11.55
CA VAL A 132 -6.08 10.19 10.31
C VAL A 132 -5.61 10.99 9.10
N LEU A 133 -5.04 10.32 8.10
CA LEU A 133 -4.72 10.88 6.79
C LEU A 133 -5.53 10.13 5.71
N GLU A 134 -6.57 10.78 5.21
CA GLU A 134 -7.49 10.22 4.21
C GLU A 134 -6.79 9.95 2.86
N PRO A 135 -7.32 9.03 2.03
CA PRO A 135 -6.81 8.80 0.68
C PRO A 135 -6.79 10.08 -0.16
N GLY A 136 -5.65 10.36 -0.79
CA GLY A 136 -5.42 11.58 -1.58
C GLY A 136 -5.17 12.84 -0.76
N ALA A 137 -5.37 12.82 0.56
CA ALA A 137 -5.11 13.96 1.42
C ALA A 137 -3.62 14.16 1.67
N SER A 138 -3.27 15.39 2.03
CA SER A 138 -1.91 15.78 2.39
C SER A 138 -1.92 16.66 3.63
N ASP A 139 -0.89 16.53 4.45
CA ASP A 139 -0.63 17.42 5.57
C ASP A 139 0.83 17.89 5.54
N THR A 140 1.11 19.01 6.19
CA THR A 140 2.45 19.61 6.21
C THR A 140 3.03 19.53 7.61
N LYS A 141 4.20 18.89 7.72
CA LYS A 141 4.96 18.81 8.97
C LYS A 141 6.25 19.58 8.83
N SER A 142 6.58 20.38 9.84
CA SER A 142 7.90 21.01 9.90
C SER A 142 8.81 20.15 10.75
N CYS A 143 10.07 20.03 10.35
CA CYS A 143 11.12 19.64 11.25
C CYS A 143 12.10 20.81 11.29
N ALA A 144 12.43 21.27 12.50
CA ALA A 144 13.46 22.27 12.74
C ALA A 144 14.68 21.55 13.30
N LEU A 145 15.70 21.40 12.47
CA LEU A 145 16.99 20.84 12.89
C LEU A 145 17.93 22.01 13.18
N TYR A 146 18.76 21.89 14.21
CA TYR A 146 19.83 22.85 14.47
C TYR A 146 21.15 22.09 14.36
N SER A 147 21.99 22.50 13.40
CA SER A 147 23.37 22.04 13.31
C SER A 147 24.30 23.13 13.83
N SER A 148 25.07 22.83 14.86
CA SER A 148 26.03 23.75 15.47
C SER A 148 27.46 23.58 14.91
N GLY A 149 27.64 22.88 13.78
CA GLY A 149 28.96 22.49 13.25
C GLY A 149 29.21 22.91 11.80
N ASP A 150 30.45 23.31 11.51
CA ASP A 150 30.96 23.84 10.24
C ASP A 150 31.62 22.76 9.36
N SER A 151 31.05 21.55 9.27
CA SER A 151 31.69 20.45 8.54
C SER A 151 30.65 19.49 7.98
N ASP A 152 30.58 19.43 6.64
CA ASP A 152 29.76 18.53 5.83
C ASP A 152 28.29 18.40 6.26
N ILE A 153 27.41 19.09 5.52
CA ILE A 153 25.98 19.05 5.81
C ILE A 153 25.47 17.60 5.74
N PRO A 154 25.04 16.99 6.86
CA PRO A 154 24.63 15.60 6.87
C PRO A 154 23.31 15.42 6.12
N ASN A 155 23.06 14.21 5.62
CA ASN A 155 21.76 13.84 5.09
C ASN A 155 20.70 14.01 6.20
N VAL A 156 19.56 14.57 5.84
CA VAL A 156 18.37 14.66 6.68
C VAL A 156 17.54 13.41 6.44
N GLU A 157 17.31 12.64 7.49
CA GLU A 157 16.38 11.50 7.47
C GLU A 157 15.07 11.92 8.12
N ILE A 158 13.97 11.56 7.47
CA ILE A 158 12.62 11.75 7.99
C ILE A 158 11.93 10.41 7.98
N THR A 159 11.53 9.97 9.16
CA THR A 159 10.79 8.73 9.32
C THR A 159 9.37 9.07 9.69
N ALA A 160 8.41 8.54 8.93
CA ALA A 160 7.01 8.53 9.30
C ALA A 160 6.62 7.12 9.71
N THR A 161 6.12 6.97 10.94
CA THR A 161 5.64 5.70 11.47
C THR A 161 4.12 5.77 11.57
N TYR A 162 3.42 4.78 11.03
CA TYR A 162 1.97 4.77 11.00
C TYR A 162 1.40 3.38 11.28
N HIS A 163 0.13 3.36 11.69
CA HIS A 163 -0.57 2.13 12.01
C HIS A 163 -1.53 1.74 10.88
N TRP A 164 -1.46 0.48 10.47
CA TRP A 164 -2.32 -0.05 9.42
C TRP A 164 -3.60 -0.66 10.01
N PRO A 165 -4.80 -0.16 9.67
CA PRO A 165 -6.03 -0.54 10.37
C PRO A 165 -6.46 -1.99 10.10
N ILE A 166 -6.05 -2.57 8.95
CA ILE A 166 -6.51 -3.90 8.54
C ILE A 166 -5.68 -5.01 9.21
N ILE A 167 -4.36 -4.84 9.27
CA ILE A 167 -3.45 -5.89 9.77
C ILE A 167 -2.98 -5.59 11.21
N GLY A 168 -3.18 -4.36 11.71
CA GLY A 168 -2.77 -4.00 13.08
C GLY A 168 -1.26 -3.91 13.26
N HIS A 169 -0.50 -3.82 12.16
CA HIS A 169 0.94 -3.62 12.20
C HIS A 169 1.29 -2.14 12.07
N GLU A 170 2.36 -1.75 12.76
CA GLU A 170 3.04 -0.49 12.55
C GLU A 170 4.03 -0.65 11.40
N GLU A 171 3.99 0.30 10.46
CA GLU A 171 4.96 0.40 9.38
C GLU A 171 5.70 1.74 9.51
N SER A 172 6.94 1.77 9.02
CA SER A 172 7.75 2.98 8.99
C SER A 172 8.30 3.20 7.60
N ILE A 173 8.19 4.43 7.10
CA ILE A 173 8.78 4.88 5.85
C ILE A 173 9.81 5.97 6.14
N SER A 174 11.01 5.82 5.60
CA SER A 174 12.06 6.84 5.68
C SER A 174 12.24 7.52 4.33
N ALA A 175 12.41 8.84 4.35
CA ALA A 175 12.83 9.65 3.22
C ALA A 175 14.14 10.37 3.57
N PHE A 176 15.08 10.36 2.62
CA PHE A 176 16.40 10.96 2.79
C PHE A 176 16.53 12.19 1.90
N PHE A 177 17.05 13.25 2.49
CA PHE A 177 17.26 14.51 1.80
C PHE A 177 18.69 14.99 2.00
N LYS A 178 19.26 15.54 0.93
CA LYS A 178 20.52 16.25 0.99
C LYS A 178 20.26 17.74 0.89
N ILE A 179 20.93 18.51 1.73
CA ILE A 179 20.90 19.96 1.64
C ILE A 179 21.88 20.39 0.55
N VAL A 180 21.37 21.07 -0.46
CA VAL A 180 22.15 21.53 -1.61
C VAL A 180 22.05 23.05 -1.67
N LYS A 181 23.20 23.70 -1.86
CA LYS A 181 23.29 25.15 -2.05
C LYS A 181 22.93 25.49 -3.50
N GLY A 182 21.88 26.27 -3.69
CA GLY A 182 21.46 26.77 -4.98
C GLY A 182 22.34 27.90 -5.50
N ARG A 183 22.21 28.18 -6.81
CA ARG A 183 22.92 29.29 -7.49
C ARG A 183 22.59 30.67 -6.89
N SER A 184 21.39 30.80 -6.32
CA SER A 184 20.93 32.00 -5.60
C SER A 184 21.53 32.15 -4.20
N GLY A 185 22.33 31.20 -3.73
CA GLY A 185 22.89 31.19 -2.38
C GLY A 185 21.96 30.56 -1.33
N PHE A 186 20.69 30.32 -1.67
CA PHE A 186 19.73 29.64 -0.80
C PHE A 186 19.98 28.13 -0.76
N ASN A 187 19.80 27.52 0.41
CA ASN A 187 19.86 26.06 0.54
C ASN A 187 18.47 25.46 0.32
N PHE A 188 18.40 24.34 -0.37
CA PHE A 188 17.17 23.57 -0.56
C PHE A 188 17.43 22.08 -0.29
N LEU A 189 16.36 21.36 0.02
CA LEU A 189 16.41 19.91 0.18
C LEU A 189 16.20 19.23 -1.16
N GLN A 190 17.12 18.34 -1.51
CA GLN A 190 17.02 17.46 -2.66
C GLN A 190 16.78 16.04 -2.17
N ALA A 191 15.72 15.39 -2.67
CA ALA A 191 15.47 13.98 -2.39
C ALA A 191 16.66 13.14 -2.88
N VAL A 192 17.10 12.21 -2.04
CA VAL A 192 18.13 11.22 -2.37
C VAL A 192 17.40 9.91 -2.66
N GLU A 193 17.47 9.44 -3.91
CA GLU A 193 16.97 8.10 -4.23
C GLU A 193 17.81 7.07 -3.46
N PRO A 194 17.17 6.11 -2.77
CA PRO A 194 17.85 5.08 -1.98
C PRO A 194 18.68 4.13 -2.83
#